data_AF-A0A7S3AGK9-F1
#
_entry.id   AF-A0A7S3AGK9-F1
#
_cell.length_a   1.000
_cell.length_b   1.000
_cell.length_c   1.000
_cell.angle_alpha   90.00
_cell.angle_beta   90.00
_cell.angle_gamma   90.00
#
_symmetry.space_group_name_H-M   'P 1'
#
loop_
_entity.id
_entity.type
_entity.pdbx_description
1 polymer ?
#
loop_
_entity_poly.entity_id
_entity_poly.type
_entity_poly.pdbx_seq_one_letter_code
_entity_poly.pdbx_strand_id
1 'polypeptide(L)'
;INPREAQLMDCGAQIRVRFRLGGHLFPPTIYYKVFLNGPVTDVGAFAPRDYTDHFQLPPIKLHNHAKPEATIRATAHTGWYKRVENNGWRPVAGNFMQDLDNNSITAARPVQWHHSKVVRRQVRAFNANQWHHSKVV
;
A
#
# COMPACT_ATOMS: atom_id res chain seq x y z
N ILE A 1 -7.46 11.80 -18.25
CA ILE A 1 -7.16 11.81 -16.80
C ILE A 1 -8.20 12.70 -16.15
N ASN A 2 -8.64 12.42 -14.92
CA ASN A 2 -9.55 13.31 -14.20
C ASN A 2 -9.02 14.77 -14.26
N PRO A 3 -9.78 15.72 -14.86
CA PRO A 3 -9.30 17.10 -15.02
C PRO A 3 -8.87 17.76 -13.71
N ARG A 4 -9.50 17.39 -12.58
CA ARG A 4 -9.13 17.89 -11.25
C ARG A 4 -7.76 17.38 -10.81
N GLU A 5 -7.41 16.14 -11.13
CA GLU A 5 -6.10 15.57 -10.80
C GLU A 5 -5.00 16.14 -11.70
N ALA A 6 -5.32 16.48 -12.96
CA ALA A 6 -4.36 17.05 -13.89
C ALA A 6 -3.76 18.38 -13.39
N GLN A 7 -4.55 19.19 -12.67
CA GLN A 7 -4.09 20.44 -12.07
C GLN A 7 -3.07 20.24 -10.93
N LEU A 8 -3.05 19.06 -10.31
CA LEU A 8 -2.13 18.72 -9.23
C LEU A 8 -0.82 18.10 -9.75
N MET A 9 -0.70 17.88 -11.06
CA MET A 9 0.48 17.26 -11.66
C MET A 9 1.56 18.30 -11.92
N ASP A 10 2.71 18.10 -11.29
CA ASP A 10 3.92 18.91 -11.54
C ASP A 10 4.76 18.32 -12.69
N CYS A 11 5.37 19.19 -13.50
CA CYS A 11 6.22 18.79 -14.61
C CYS A 11 7.55 18.18 -14.14
N GLY A 12 8.07 18.63 -12.98
CA GLY A 12 9.30 18.12 -12.37
C GLY A 12 9.15 16.75 -11.70
N ALA A 13 7.93 16.36 -11.34
CA ALA A 13 7.64 15.12 -10.62
C ALA A 13 7.83 13.84 -11.45
N GLN A 14 8.12 13.93 -12.75
CA GLN A 14 8.30 12.79 -13.65
C GLN A 14 7.11 11.79 -13.59
N ILE A 15 5.90 12.35 -13.60
CA ILE A 15 4.65 11.59 -13.56
C ILE A 15 4.46 10.81 -14.86
N ARG A 16 4.08 9.53 -14.73
CA ARG A 16 3.73 8.64 -15.83
C ARG A 16 2.37 8.01 -15.56
N VAL A 17 1.46 8.13 -16.51
CA VAL A 17 0.16 7.46 -16.43
C VAL A 17 0.17 6.20 -17.30
N ARG A 18 -0.30 5.09 -16.74
CA ARG A 18 -0.54 3.86 -17.49
C ARG A 18 -2.03 3.65 -17.65
N PHE A 19 -2.44 3.17 -18.82
CA PHE A 19 -3.82 2.81 -19.11
C PHE A 19 -4.00 1.28 -19.10
N ARG A 20 -5.21 0.85 -18.77
CA ARG A 20 -5.68 -0.53 -18.89
C ARG A 20 -7.08 -0.54 -19.47
N LEU A 21 -7.38 -1.54 -20.27
CA LEU A 21 -8.73 -1.86 -20.69
C LEU A 21 -9.30 -2.87 -19.70
N GLY A 22 -10.54 -2.69 -19.29
CA GLY A 22 -11.29 -3.63 -18.47
C GLY A 22 -12.75 -3.71 -18.90
N GLY A 23 -13.49 -4.61 -18.27
CA GLY A 23 -14.84 -4.96 -18.69
C GLY A 23 -14.86 -6.23 -19.55
N HIS A 24 -16.06 -6.79 -19.70
CA HIS A 24 -16.34 -8.05 -20.40
C HIS A 24 -17.10 -7.83 -21.71
N LEU A 25 -17.48 -6.58 -22.01
CA LEU A 25 -18.26 -6.16 -23.17
C LEU A 25 -17.55 -5.00 -23.88
N PHE A 26 -17.83 -4.86 -25.18
CA PHE A 26 -17.35 -3.74 -25.99
C PHE A 26 -18.39 -2.61 -25.99
N PRO A 27 -18.00 -1.32 -25.87
CA PRO A 27 -16.63 -0.81 -25.73
C PRO A 27 -16.05 -1.04 -24.31
N PRO A 28 -14.74 -1.35 -24.20
CA PRO A 28 -14.11 -1.61 -22.91
C PRO A 28 -14.03 -0.34 -22.05
N THR A 29 -14.12 -0.51 -20.74
CA THR A 29 -13.87 0.57 -19.77
C THR A 29 -12.38 0.85 -19.70
N ILE A 30 -11.99 2.11 -19.87
CA ILE A 30 -10.60 2.54 -19.77
C ILE A 30 -10.29 2.92 -18.33
N TYR A 31 -9.28 2.30 -17.75
CA TYR A 31 -8.73 2.61 -16.44
C TYR A 31 -7.36 3.27 -16.56
N TYR A 32 -7.02 4.12 -15.60
CA TYR A 32 -5.71 4.72 -15.48
C TYR A 32 -5.14 4.54 -14.07
N LYS A 33 -3.81 4.53 -13.97
CA LYS A 33 -3.08 4.58 -12.71
C LYS A 33 -1.86 5.49 -12.86
N VAL A 34 -1.65 6.34 -11.87
CA VAL A 34 -0.56 7.30 -11.82
C VAL A 34 0.67 6.64 -11.19
N PHE A 35 1.80 6.74 -11.87
CA PHE A 35 3.11 6.29 -11.42
C PHE A 35 4.08 7.46 -11.43
N LEU A 36 5.14 7.33 -10.64
CA LEU A 36 6.28 8.25 -10.64
C LEU A 36 7.49 7.46 -11.14
N ASN A 37 8.22 8.04 -12.09
CA ASN A 37 9.50 7.46 -12.55
C ASN A 37 10.65 7.85 -11.61
N GLY A 38 10.56 9.03 -11.00
CA GLY A 38 11.58 9.54 -10.09
C GLY A 38 11.62 8.74 -8.78
N PRO A 39 12.76 8.77 -8.06
CA PRO A 39 12.83 8.28 -6.70
C PRO A 39 11.89 9.10 -5.82
N VAL A 40 11.04 8.43 -5.05
CA VAL A 40 10.10 9.07 -4.13
C VAL A 40 10.38 8.53 -2.75
N THR A 41 10.61 9.47 -1.82
CA THR A 41 10.80 9.16 -0.41
C THR A 41 9.54 9.54 0.34
N ASP A 42 9.10 8.64 1.19
CA ASP A 42 7.98 8.87 2.08
C ASP A 42 8.45 9.61 3.33
N VAL A 43 8.10 10.89 3.46
CA VAL A 43 8.48 11.68 4.64
C VAL A 43 7.88 11.08 5.92
N GLY A 44 6.66 10.52 5.83
CA GLY A 44 5.99 9.86 6.95
C GLY A 44 6.70 8.59 7.42
N ALA A 45 7.51 7.95 6.58
CA ALA A 45 8.32 6.80 6.99
C ALA A 45 9.41 7.17 8.02
N PHE A 46 9.74 8.45 8.15
CA PHE A 46 10.64 8.99 9.16
C PHE A 46 9.91 9.73 10.29
N ALA A 47 8.57 9.74 10.30
CA ALA A 47 7.81 10.39 11.36
C ALA A 47 8.29 9.88 12.74
N PRO A 48 8.26 10.73 13.78
CA PRO A 48 8.71 10.36 15.11
C PRO A 48 8.03 9.05 15.52
N ARG A 49 8.85 8.05 15.77
CA ARG A 49 8.38 6.85 16.47
C ARG A 49 8.08 7.29 17.88
N ASP A 50 7.15 6.62 18.55
CA ASP A 50 6.93 6.88 19.98
C ASP A 50 8.16 6.39 20.75
N TYR A 51 9.21 7.23 20.79
CA TYR A 51 10.48 6.94 21.45
C TYR A 51 10.34 6.90 22.97
N THR A 52 9.22 7.41 23.49
CA THR A 52 8.89 7.43 24.91
C THR A 52 8.26 6.12 25.40
N ASP A 53 7.60 5.36 24.52
CA ASP A 53 7.04 4.03 24.81
C ASP A 53 8.02 2.87 24.53
N HIS A 54 9.29 3.19 24.21
CA HIS A 54 10.32 2.17 24.04
C HIS A 54 10.79 1.64 25.41
N PHE A 55 10.07 0.69 26.00
CA PHE A 55 10.68 -0.20 26.99
C PHE A 55 11.68 -1.13 26.28
N GLN A 56 12.87 -0.62 25.98
CA GLN A 56 13.96 -1.46 25.48
C GLN A 56 14.37 -2.40 26.60
N LEU A 57 14.17 -3.70 26.37
CA LEU A 57 14.68 -4.71 27.27
C LEU A 57 16.20 -4.53 27.39
N PRO A 58 16.78 -4.66 28.59
CA PRO A 58 18.23 -4.55 28.76
C PRO A 58 18.96 -5.56 27.86
N PRO A 59 20.21 -5.29 27.42
CA PRO A 59 20.97 -6.15 26.51
C PRO A 59 21.00 -7.63 26.91
N ILE A 60 21.02 -7.90 28.22
CA ILE A 60 20.98 -9.25 28.81
C ILE A 60 19.70 -10.04 28.48
N LYS A 61 18.57 -9.36 28.26
CA LYS A 61 17.31 -9.98 27.83
C LYS A 61 17.18 -10.05 26.31
N LEU A 62 17.84 -9.15 25.57
CA LEU A 62 17.84 -9.13 24.11
C LEU A 62 18.73 -10.22 23.50
N HIS A 63 19.92 -10.44 24.05
CA HIS A 63 20.91 -11.37 23.48
C HIS A 63 20.77 -12.80 23.99
N ASN A 64 20.10 -13.02 25.13
CA ASN A 64 19.92 -14.34 25.71
C ASN A 64 18.50 -14.85 25.51
N HIS A 65 18.04 -14.96 24.26
CA HIS A 65 16.80 -15.69 23.85
C HIS A 65 15.68 -15.74 24.90
N ALA A 66 15.36 -14.60 25.53
CA ALA A 66 14.47 -14.59 26.68
C ALA A 66 13.03 -14.82 26.21
N LYS A 67 12.22 -15.46 27.07
CA LYS A 67 10.84 -15.89 26.73
C LYS A 67 10.01 -14.77 26.08
N PRO A 68 9.13 -15.12 25.12
CA PRO A 68 8.49 -14.18 24.19
C PRO A 68 7.55 -13.16 24.85
N GLU A 69 7.06 -13.39 26.07
CA GLU A 69 6.10 -12.50 26.73
C GLU A 69 6.64 -11.08 26.98
N ALA A 70 7.94 -10.93 27.25
CA ALA A 70 8.55 -9.61 27.44
C ALA A 70 8.78 -8.86 26.12
N THR A 71 8.88 -9.59 25.00
CA THR A 71 9.17 -9.07 23.67
C THR A 71 7.94 -8.48 22.99
N ILE A 72 6.74 -8.98 23.33
CA ILE A 72 5.45 -8.57 22.71
C ILE A 72 5.20 -7.07 22.87
N ARG A 73 5.47 -6.49 24.05
CA ARG A 73 5.28 -5.05 24.30
C ARG A 73 6.28 -4.19 23.51
N ALA A 74 7.54 -4.64 23.38
CA ALA A 74 8.57 -3.93 22.63
C ALA A 74 8.29 -3.86 21.11
N THR A 75 7.42 -4.72 20.59
CA THR A 75 7.01 -4.78 19.17
C THR A 75 5.64 -4.15 18.89
N ALA A 76 4.97 -3.57 19.89
CA ALA A 76 3.69 -2.92 19.69
C ALA A 76 3.88 -1.61 18.92
N HIS A 77 3.74 -1.65 17.59
CA HIS A 77 3.74 -0.46 16.72
C HIS A 77 2.39 0.30 16.76
N THR A 78 1.61 0.12 17.83
CA THR A 78 0.34 0.81 18.03
C THR A 78 0.57 2.32 18.10
N GLY A 79 -0.10 3.08 17.23
CA GLY A 79 0.08 4.55 17.14
C GLY A 79 1.19 5.03 16.19
N TRP A 80 2.05 4.13 15.68
CA TRP A 80 3.08 4.54 14.70
C TRP A 80 2.48 4.81 13.32
N TYR A 81 3.15 5.67 12.53
CA TYR A 81 2.76 5.91 11.15
C TYR A 81 2.68 4.59 10.36
N LYS A 82 1.48 4.27 9.86
CA LYS A 82 1.23 3.10 9.02
C LYS A 82 0.88 3.56 7.62
N ARG A 83 1.81 3.39 6.68
CA ARG A 83 1.52 3.63 5.28
C ARG A 83 0.54 2.59 4.74
N VAL A 84 -0.56 3.11 4.19
CA VAL A 84 -1.54 2.37 3.41
C VAL A 84 -1.45 2.86 1.97
N GLU A 85 -1.14 1.96 1.05
CA GLU A 85 -1.04 2.30 -0.37
C GLU A 85 -2.44 2.34 -1.00
N ASN A 86 -2.98 3.54 -1.26
CA ASN A 86 -4.31 3.76 -1.85
C ASN A 86 -4.28 4.10 -3.35
N ASN A 87 -3.22 3.73 -4.06
CA ASN A 87 -3.07 4.00 -5.49
C ASN A 87 -3.67 2.85 -6.33
N GLY A 88 -4.99 2.71 -6.32
CA GLY A 88 -5.73 1.76 -7.16
C GLY A 88 -5.81 2.16 -8.64
N TRP A 89 -6.38 1.29 -9.47
CA TRP A 89 -6.78 1.65 -10.84
C TRP A 89 -8.10 2.43 -10.80
N ARG A 90 -8.18 3.54 -11.55
CA ARG A 90 -9.34 4.45 -11.57
C ARG A 90 -9.94 4.50 -12.99
N PRO A 91 -11.27 4.44 -13.16
CA PRO A 91 -11.86 4.59 -14.49
C PRO A 91 -11.67 6.02 -15.03
N VAL A 92 -11.49 6.15 -16.35
CA VAL A 92 -11.35 7.45 -17.05
C VAL A 92 -12.72 8.10 -17.27
N ALA A 93 -13.73 7.29 -17.57
CA ALA A 93 -15.09 7.71 -17.84
C ALA A 93 -16.00 7.14 -16.74
N GLY A 94 -16.54 8.03 -15.93
CA GLY A 94 -17.51 7.71 -14.90
C GLY A 94 -18.21 8.98 -14.47
N ASN A 95 -19.54 9.00 -14.54
CA ASN A 95 -20.34 10.13 -14.06
C ASN A 95 -19.99 10.33 -12.58
N PHE A 96 -19.39 11.49 -12.27
CA PHE A 96 -18.71 11.79 -11.00
C PHE A 96 -19.51 11.51 -9.72
N MET A 97 -20.83 11.40 -9.80
CA MET A 97 -21.72 11.19 -8.65
C MET A 97 -22.21 9.76 -8.48
N GLN A 98 -22.22 8.91 -9.52
CA GLN A 98 -22.80 7.55 -9.45
C GLN A 98 -21.73 6.46 -9.21
N ASP A 99 -20.47 6.75 -9.54
CA ASP A 99 -19.36 5.79 -9.43
C ASP A 99 -18.60 5.83 -8.09
N LEU A 100 -18.98 6.69 -7.16
CA LEU A 100 -18.40 6.68 -5.79
C LEU A 100 -18.72 5.36 -5.07
N ASP A 101 -19.89 4.76 -5.32
CA ASP A 101 -20.30 3.50 -4.72
C ASP A 101 -19.69 2.27 -5.43
N ASN A 102 -19.53 2.33 -6.76
CA ASN A 102 -18.91 1.26 -7.57
C ASN A 102 -17.37 1.27 -7.56
N ASN A 103 -16.72 2.39 -7.21
CA ASN A 103 -15.26 2.48 -7.10
C ASN A 103 -14.67 1.51 -6.05
N SER A 104 -15.50 0.98 -5.15
CA SER A 104 -15.15 -0.07 -4.20
C SER A 104 -14.76 -1.40 -4.86
N ILE A 105 -15.16 -1.64 -6.11
CA ILE A 105 -14.93 -2.91 -6.82
C ILE A 105 -13.55 -2.94 -7.51
N THR A 106 -12.96 -1.78 -7.86
CA THR A 106 -11.65 -1.68 -8.54
C THR A 106 -10.55 -0.95 -7.76
N ALA A 107 -10.89 -0.24 -6.69
CA ALA A 107 -9.88 0.24 -5.75
C ALA A 107 -9.22 -0.98 -5.09
N ALA A 108 -7.91 -1.12 -5.26
CA ALA A 108 -7.17 -2.17 -4.58
C ALA A 108 -7.42 -2.05 -3.07
N ARG A 109 -7.75 -3.17 -2.41
CA ARG A 109 -7.86 -3.22 -0.95
C ARG A 109 -6.63 -2.54 -0.35
N PRO A 110 -6.77 -1.76 0.74
CA PRO A 110 -5.66 -1.10 1.39
C PRO A 110 -4.55 -2.11 1.67
N VAL A 111 -3.45 -2.02 0.91
CA VAL A 111 -2.33 -2.94 1.05
C VAL A 111 -1.35 -2.35 2.04
N GLN A 112 -1.03 -3.10 3.09
CA GLN A 112 0.04 -2.73 4.00
C GLN A 112 1.36 -2.66 3.23
N TRP A 113 2.04 -1.51 3.32
CA TRP A 113 3.28 -1.27 2.60
C TRP A 113 4.50 -1.56 3.48
N HIS A 114 5.42 -2.38 2.98
CA HIS A 114 6.73 -2.61 3.61
C HIS A 114 7.84 -1.92 2.81
N HIS A 115 8.84 -1.30 3.44
CA HIS A 115 9.88 -0.52 2.75
C HIS A 115 10.78 -1.39 1.85
N SER A 116 11.21 -2.57 2.33
CA SER A 116 12.04 -3.50 1.55
C SER A 116 11.29 -4.12 0.36
N LYS A 117 11.86 -3.97 -0.84
CA LYS A 117 11.33 -4.57 -2.08
C LYS A 117 11.31 -6.10 -2.02
N VAL A 118 12.31 -6.71 -1.39
CA VAL A 118 12.44 -8.18 -1.26
C VAL A 118 11.29 -8.73 -0.42
N VAL A 119 11.03 -8.11 0.74
CA VAL A 119 9.93 -8.49 1.62
C VAL A 119 8.58 -8.33 0.90
N ARG A 120 8.38 -7.23 0.18
CA ARG A 120 7.15 -7.06 -0.62
C ARG A 120 6.97 -8.15 -1.68
N ARG A 121 8.06 -8.62 -2.31
CA ARG A 121 8.01 -9.71 -3.29
C ARG A 121 7.65 -11.04 -2.61
N GLN A 122 8.25 -11.34 -1.46
CA GLN A 122 7.96 -12.52 -0.67
C GLN A 122 6.50 -12.56 -0.19
N VAL A 123 6.00 -11.46 0.38
CA VAL A 123 4.60 -11.36 0.84
C VAL A 123 3.62 -11.58 -0.32
N ARG A 124 3.88 -11.00 -1.50
CA ARG A 124 3.04 -11.23 -2.69
C ARG A 124 3.04 -12.70 -3.13
N ALA A 125 4.21 -13.34 -3.15
CA ALA A 125 4.33 -14.76 -3.51
C ALA A 125 3.61 -15.66 -2.50
N PHE A 126 3.77 -15.38 -1.20
CA PHE A 126 3.07 -16.10 -0.13
C PHE A 126 1.55 -15.97 -0.25
N ASN A 127 1.04 -14.75 -0.43
CA ASN A 127 -0.40 -14.50 -0.59
C ASN A 127 -0.97 -15.18 -1.84
N ALA A 128 -0.21 -15.24 -2.94
CA ALA A 128 -0.62 -15.98 -4.14
C ALA A 128 -0.76 -17.48 -3.85
N ASN A 129 0.21 -18.07 -3.14
CA ASN A 129 0.18 -19.49 -2.78
C ASN A 129 -0.96 -19.85 -1.81
N GLN A 130 -1.24 -19.00 -0.81
CA GLN A 130 -2.36 -19.19 0.12
C GLN A 130 -3.71 -19.19 -0.61
N TRP A 131 -3.87 -18.31 -1.60
CA TRP A 131 -5.10 -18.22 -2.40
C TRP A 131 -5.32 -19.45 -3.29
N HIS A 132 -4.25 -20.10 -3.74
CA HIS A 132 -4.34 -21.37 -4.46
C HIS A 132 -4.81 -22.52 -3.55
N HIS A 133 -4.37 -22.57 -2.29
CA HIS A 133 -4.79 -23.61 -1.35
C HIS A 133 -6.25 -23.46 -0.89
N SER A 134 -6.75 -22.23 -0.74
CA SER A 134 -8.14 -21.98 -0.32
C SER A 134 -9.20 -22.24 -1.39
N LYS A 135 -8.81 -22.60 -2.61
CA LYS A 135 -9.72 -22.89 -3.74
C LYS A 135 -9.79 -24.37 -4.12
N VAL A 136 -8.96 -25.20 -3.50
CA VAL A 136 -8.83 -26.64 -3.79
C VAL A 136 -9.47 -27.50 -2.69
N VAL A 137 -10.09 -26.85 -1.70
CA VAL A 137 -10.94 -27.46 -0.66
C VAL A 137 -12.35 -26.92 -0.84
#